data_AF-N1U1K7-F1
#
_entry.id   AF-N1U1K7-F1
#
_cell.length_a   1.000
_cell.length_b   1.000
_cell.length_c   1.000
_cell.angle_alpha   90.00
_cell.angle_beta   90.00
_cell.angle_gamma   90.00
#
_symmetry.space_group_name_H-M   'P 1'
#
loop_
_entity.id
_entity.type
_entity.pdbx_description
1 polymer ?
#
loop_
_entity_poly.entity_id
_entity_poly.type
_entity_poly.pdbx_seq_one_letter_code
_entity_poly.pdbx_strand_id
1 'polypeptide(L)' 'MKYTFVKKNRFPIENTCRILNVSKSSYYEWLKREDSERAKSNQKLDERIADSI' A
#
# COMPACT_ATOMS: atom_id res chain seq x y z
N MET A 1 0.50 -1.14 6.54
CA MET A 1 1.24 0.15 6.48
C MET A 1 0.25 1.32 6.67
N LYS A 2 0.71 2.53 7.01
CA LYS A 2 -0.18 3.69 7.18
C LYS A 2 -0.95 4.03 5.90
N TYR A 3 -0.28 4.05 4.75
CA TYR A 3 -0.92 4.36 3.47
C TYR A 3 -1.94 3.31 3.00
N THR A 4 -1.75 2.03 3.38
CA THR A 4 -2.75 1.00 3.09
C THR A 4 -4.05 1.23 3.87
N PHE A 5 -3.97 1.81 5.06
CA PHE A 5 -5.15 2.22 5.82
C PHE A 5 -5.84 3.41 5.13
N VAL A 6 -5.09 4.45 4.74
CA VAL A 6 -5.63 5.60 3.99
C VAL A 6 -6.36 5.15 2.72
N LYS A 7 -5.78 4.21 1.96
CA LYS A 7 -6.37 3.68 0.72
C LYS A 7 -7.65 2.86 0.92
N LYS A 8 -7.72 2.07 2.00
CA LYS A 8 -8.87 1.18 2.29
C LYS A 8 -10.04 1.91 2.95
N ASN A 9 -9.75 3.04 3.58
CA ASN A 9 -10.72 3.80 4.34
C ASN A 9 -11.59 4.71 3.45
N ARG A 10 -12.84 4.98 3.86
CA ARG A 10 -13.79 5.83 3.12
C ARG A 10 -13.85 7.30 3.60
N PHE A 11 -13.04 7.68 4.59
CA PHE A 11 -13.00 9.07 5.08
C PHE A 11 -12.16 9.98 4.16
N PRO A 12 -12.36 11.31 4.25
CA PRO A 12 -11.52 12.25 3.52
C PRO A 12 -10.03 12.00 3.73
N ILE A 13 -9.27 11.97 2.62
CA ILE A 13 -7.83 11.67 2.62
C ILE A 13 -7.08 12.64 3.52
N GLU A 14 -7.45 13.93 3.49
CA GLU A 14 -6.81 14.97 4.29
C GLU A 14 -6.94 14.72 5.80
N ASN A 15 -8.15 14.41 6.27
CA ASN A 15 -8.40 14.10 7.66
C ASN A 15 -7.66 12.83 8.08
N THR A 16 -7.70 11.80 7.23
CA THR A 16 -7.04 10.51 7.52
C THR A 16 -5.52 10.66 7.59
N CYS A 17 -4.92 11.41 6.65
CA CYS A 17 -3.48 11.70 6.66
C CYS A 17 -3.07 12.54 7.87
N ARG A 18 -3.89 13.53 8.27
CA ARG A 18 -3.68 14.33 9.48
C ARG A 18 -3.69 13.47 10.74
N ILE A 19 -4.68 12.58 10.89
CA ILE A 19 -4.81 11.67 12.04
C ILE A 19 -3.62 10.71 12.13
N LEU A 20 -3.17 10.17 10.99
CA LEU A 20 -2.06 9.22 10.94
C LEU A 20 -0.66 9.87 10.99
N ASN A 21 -0.62 11.20 11.04
CA ASN A 21 0.59 12.01 10.96
C ASN A 21 1.47 11.63 9.75
N VAL A 22 0.88 11.69 8.56
CA VAL A 22 1.57 11.45 7.27
C VAL A 22 1.28 12.58 6.29
N SER A 23 2.21 12.82 5.37
CA SER A 23 2.01 13.81 4.31
C SER A 23 1.02 13.31 3.25
N LYS A 24 0.09 14.19 2.84
CA LYS A 24 -0.83 13.97 1.72
C LYS A 24 -0.07 13.77 0.40
N SER A 25 0.98 14.55 0.16
CA SER A 25 1.82 14.43 -1.03
C SER A 25 2.48 13.05 -1.09
N SER A 26 3.08 12.61 0.02
CA SER A 26 3.72 11.30 0.10
C SER A 26 2.74 10.14 -0.05
N TYR A 27 1.47 10.31 0.35
CA TYR A 27 0.42 9.33 0.06
C TYR A 27 0.14 9.21 -1.45
N TYR A 28 -0.01 10.34 -2.15
CA TYR A 28 -0.23 10.31 -3.61
C TYR A 28 1.00 9.84 -4.39
N GLU A 29 2.21 10.13 -3.92
CA GLU A 29 3.43 9.54 -4.45
C GLU A 29 3.42 8.03 -4.26
N TRP A 30 3.13 7.55 -3.04
CA TRP A 30 3.03 6.13 -2.75
C TRP A 30 1.98 5.42 -3.61
N LEU A 31 0.86 6.07 -3.92
CA LEU A 31 -0.18 5.52 -4.78
C LEU A 31 0.29 5.27 -6.22
N LYS A 32 1.26 6.06 -6.69
CA LYS A 32 1.86 5.94 -8.03
C LYS A 32 3.09 5.02 -8.07
N ARG A 33 3.57 4.56 -6.92
CA ARG A 33 4.76 3.71 -6.87
C ARG A 33 4.46 2.34 -7.47
N GLU A 34 5.38 1.88 -8.31
CA GLU A 34 5.42 0.50 -8.73
C GLU A 34 5.78 -0.41 -7.54
N ASP A 35 5.36 -1.67 -7.63
CA ASP A 35 5.76 -2.66 -6.66
C ASP A 35 7.29 -2.78 -6.64
N SER A 36 7.85 -2.75 -5.43
CA SER A 36 9.28 -2.98 -5.25
C SER A 36 9.69 -4.37 -5.72
N GLU A 37 10.96 -4.56 -6.08
CA GLU A 37 11.49 -5.89 -6.45
C GLU A 37 11.23 -6.95 -5.38
N ARG A 38 11.27 -6.58 -4.10
CA ARG A 38 10.89 -7.46 -3.00
C ARG A 38 9.41 -7.85 -3.03
N ALA A 39 8.51 -6.90 -3.34
CA ALA A 39 7.09 -7.16 -3.44
C ALA A 39 6.78 -8.10 -4.62
N LYS A 40 7.41 -7.87 -5.78
CA LYS A 40 7.32 -8.77 -6.95
C LYS A 40 7.85 -10.17 -6.63
N SER A 41 8.99 -10.26 -5.95
CA SER A 41 9.56 -11.54 -5.54
C SER A 41 8.64 -12.28 -4.58
N ASN A 42 8.00 -11.58 -3.65
CA ASN A 42 7.03 -12.19 -2.73
C ASN A 42 5.78 -12.66 -3.48
N GLN A 43 5.23 -11.88 -4.40
CA GLN A 43 4.09 -12.30 -5.24
C GLN A 43 4.39 -13.60 -5.98
N LYS A 44 5.59 -13.72 -6.57
CA LYS A 44 6.03 -14.96 -7.22
C LYS A 44 6.15 -16.15 -6.26
N LEU A 45 6.52 -15.90 -5.00
CA LEU A 45 6.53 -16.96 -3.98
C LEU A 45 5.12 -17.37 -3.59
N ASP A 46 4.22 -16.41 -3.41
CA ASP A 46 2.80 -16.65 -3.08
C ASP A 46 2.11 -17.47 -4.19
N GLU A 47 2.36 -17.14 -5.46
CA GLU A 47 1.87 -17.91 -6.63
C GLU A 47 2.33 -19.37 -6.58
N ARG A 48 3.60 -19.63 -6.25
CA ARG A 48 4.15 -20.99 -6.16
C ARG A 48 3.56 -21.79 -5.00
N ILE A 49 3.21 -21.13 -3.90
CA ILE A 49 2.55 -21.79 -2.76
C ILE A 49 1.12 -22.16 -3.15
N ALA A 50 0.41 -21.25 -3.84
CA ALA A 50 -0.97 -21.49 -4.28
C ALA A 50 -1.09 -22.61 -5.32
N ASP A 51 -0.12 -22.74 -6.24
CA ASP A 51 -0.09 -23.80 -7.26
C ASP A 51 0.25 -25.19 -6.68
N SER A 52 0.79 -25.24 -5.47
CA SER A 52 1.22 -26.48 -4.79
C SER A 52 0.13 -27.11 -3.91
N ILE A 53 -1.08 -26.55 -3.87
CA ILE A 53 -2.23 -27.00 -3.05
C ILE A 53 -3.37 -27.42 -3.99
#